data_AF-A0A9E2JL24-F1
#
_entry.id   AF-A0A9E2JL24-F1
#
_cell.length_a   1.000
_cell.length_b   1.000
_cell.length_c   1.000
_cell.angle_alpha   90.00
_cell.angle_beta   90.00
_cell.angle_gamma   90.00
#
_symmetry.space_group_name_H-M   'P 1'
#
loop_
_entity.id
_entity.type
_entity.pdbx_description
1 polymer ?
#
loop_
_entity_poly.entity_id
_entity_poly.type
_entity_poly.pdbx_seq_one_letter_code
_entity_poly.pdbx_strand_id
1 'polypeptide(L)' 'MKLKIKKEILTKDLKELKKMLLEARDELFNLRLDKHQNKLKNTRVLSWKRKEIALMLTIIRQKHLALGKERVTK' A
#
# COMPACT_ATOMS: atom_id res chain seq x y z
N MET A 1 11.90 -2.06 6.65
CA MET A 1 10.45 -1.71 6.69
C MET A 1 10.10 -1.43 8.13
N LYS A 2 9.61 -0.23 8.47
CA LYS A 2 9.23 0.06 9.85
C LYS A 2 7.97 -0.73 10.18
N LEU A 3 8.04 -1.66 11.13
CA LEU A 3 6.94 -2.52 11.58
C LEU A 3 5.67 -1.75 12.00
N LYS A 4 5.82 -0.47 12.38
CA LYS A 4 4.73 0.44 12.74
C LYS A 4 3.70 0.63 11.61
N ILE A 5 4.18 0.79 10.37
CA ILE A 5 3.32 1.04 9.19
C ILE A 5 2.36 -0.15 8.95
N LYS A 6 2.80 -1.38 9.23
CA LYS A 6 1.96 -2.57 9.03
C LYS A 6 0.75 -2.58 9.96
N LYS A 7 0.92 -2.17 11.23
CA LYS A 7 -0.19 -2.10 12.20
C LYS A 7 -1.17 -0.98 11.87
N GLU A 8 -0.67 0.17 11.45
CA GLU A 8 -1.49 1.33 11.05
C GLU A 8 -2.37 1.04 9.82
N ILE A 9 -1.87 0.29 8.84
CA ILE A 9 -2.65 -0.07 7.64
C ILE A 9 -3.77 -1.07 7.99
N LEU A 10 -3.58 -1.94 8.99
CA LEU A 10 -4.58 -2.94 9.37
C LEU A 10 -5.83 -2.32 10.03
N THR A 11 -5.64 -1.27 10.83
CA THR A 11 -6.72 -0.62 11.59
C THR A 11 -7.59 0.31 10.76
N LYS A 12 -7.14 0.72 9.57
CA LYS A 12 -7.87 1.66 8.71
C LYS A 12 -9.05 1.04 7.97
N ASP A 13 -9.96 1.91 7.57
CA ASP A 13 -11.14 1.55 6.79
C ASP A 13 -10.82 1.31 5.31
N LEU A 14 -11.68 0.55 4.64
CA LEU A 14 -11.53 0.18 3.23
C LEU A 14 -11.45 1.41 2.31
N LYS A 15 -12.20 2.48 2.61
CA LYS A 15 -12.17 3.74 1.83
C LYS A 15 -10.82 4.46 2.00
N GLU A 16 -10.34 4.56 3.24
CA GLU A 16 -9.05 5.19 3.53
C GLU A 16 -7.89 4.40 2.93
N LEU A 17 -7.95 3.07 2.99
CA LEU A 17 -6.97 2.18 2.37
C LEU A 17 -6.87 2.38 0.85
N LYS A 18 -8.01 2.59 0.17
CA LYS A 18 -8.01 2.90 -1.26
C LYS A 18 -7.41 4.27 -1.55
N LYS A 19 -7.67 5.28 -0.71
CA LYS A 19 -7.07 6.61 -0.83
C LYS A 19 -5.55 6.55 -0.65
N MET A 20 -5.08 5.92 0.42
CA MET A 20 -3.65 5.73 0.67
C MET A 20 -2.94 4.93 -0.43
N LEU A 21 -3.63 3.94 -1.01
CA LEU A 21 -3.10 3.17 -2.14
C LEU A 21 -2.86 4.06 -3.37
N LEU A 22 -3.75 5.01 -3.62
CA LEU A 22 -3.62 5.95 -4.74
C LEU A 22 -2.44 6.90 -4.50
N GLU A 23 -2.39 7.52 -3.33
CA GLU A 23 -1.28 8.39 -2.90
C GLU A 23 0.08 7.67 -3.00
N ALA A 24 0.17 6.42 -2.50
CA ALA A 24 1.40 5.64 -2.56
C ALA A 24 1.83 5.28 -4.00
N ARG A 25 0.87 5.15 -4.94
CA ARG A 25 1.17 4.93 -6.37
C ARG A 25 1.71 6.20 -7.02
N ASP A 26 1.15 7.35 -6.70
CA ASP A 26 1.62 8.65 -7.20
C ASP A 26 3.02 8.94 -6.67
N GLU A 27 3.27 8.69 -5.38
CA GLU A 27 4.61 8.76 -4.79
C GLU A 27 5.59 7.81 -5.48
N LEU A 28 5.19 6.57 -5.78
CA LEU A 28 6.04 5.63 -6.51
C LEU A 28 6.38 6.14 -7.92
N PHE A 29 5.43 6.79 -8.60
CA PHE A 29 5.66 7.40 -9.90
C PHE A 29 6.69 8.53 -9.81
N ASN A 30 6.53 9.45 -8.86
CA ASN A 30 7.49 10.53 -8.62
C ASN A 30 8.89 9.99 -8.28
N LEU A 31 8.99 8.99 -7.39
CA LEU A 31 10.25 8.35 -7.06
C LEU A 31 10.94 7.67 -8.26
N ARG A 32 10.17 7.18 -9.24
CA ARG A 32 10.72 6.63 -10.48
C ARG A 32 11.29 7.72 -11.37
N LEU A 33 10.62 8.87 -11.47
CA LEU A 33 11.12 10.04 -12.18
C LEU A 33 12.41 10.57 -11.54
N ASP A 34 12.41 10.73 -10.22
CA ASP A 34 13.60 11.18 -9.46
C ASP A 34 14.78 10.22 -9.63
N LYS A 35 14.50 8.91 -9.65
CA LYS A 35 15.53 7.90 -9.94
C LYS A 35 16.08 8.07 -11.36
N HIS A 36 15.21 8.26 -12.36
CA HIS A 36 15.64 8.45 -13.75
C HIS A 36 16.47 9.73 -13.92
N GLN A 37 16.13 10.80 -13.20
CA GLN A 37 16.87 12.05 -13.18
C GLN A 37 18.15 12.00 -12.31
N ASN A 38 18.50 10.83 -11.74
CA ASN A 38 19.60 10.66 -10.78
C ASN A 38 19.53 11.58 -9.55
N LYS A 39 18.35 12.09 -9.20
CA LYS A 39 18.11 12.94 -8.02
C LYS A 39 17.89 12.10 -6.75
N LEU A 40 17.58 10.82 -6.91
CA LEU A 40 17.27 9.93 -5.80
C LEU A 40 18.53 9.37 -5.13
N LYS A 41 18.92 9.94 -3.99
CA LYS A 41 20.07 9.49 -3.18
C LYS A 41 19.91 8.06 -2.63
N ASN A 42 18.69 7.64 -2.31
CA ASN A 42 18.43 6.32 -1.71
C ASN A 42 17.44 5.50 -2.55
N THR A 43 17.97 4.57 -3.34
CA THR A 43 17.19 3.69 -4.21
C THR A 43 16.40 2.62 -3.46
N ARG A 44 16.73 2.33 -2.18
CA ARG A 44 15.97 1.37 -1.36
C ARG A 44 14.55 1.84 -1.07
N VAL A 45 14.31 3.16 -1.09
CA VAL A 45 12.99 3.75 -0.90
C VAL A 45 11.99 3.23 -1.94
N LEU A 46 12.43 3.01 -3.19
CA LEU A 46 11.62 2.41 -4.25
C LEU A 46 11.14 0.99 -3.91
N SER A 47 12.01 0.20 -3.29
CA SER A 47 11.69 -1.18 -2.89
C SER A 47 10.72 -1.18 -1.70
N TRP A 48 10.91 -0.29 -0.73
CA TRP A 48 10.02 -0.15 0.41
C TRP A 48 8.62 0.33 0.00
N LYS A 49 8.53 1.35 -0.86
CA LYS A 49 7.25 1.87 -1.35
C LYS A 49 6.47 0.82 -2.16
N ARG A 50 7.16 0.01 -2.99
CA ARG A 50 6.55 -1.15 -3.67
C ARG A 50 5.99 -2.19 -2.70
N LYS A 51 6.73 -2.52 -1.64
CA LYS A 51 6.27 -3.46 -0.60
C LYS A 51 5.08 -2.91 0.18
N GLU A 52 5.06 -1.61 0.43
CA GLU A 52 3.95 -0.92 1.10
C GLU A 52 2.65 -1.03 0.28
N ILE A 53 2.72 -0.75 -1.03
CA ILE A 53 1.59 -0.92 -1.96
C ILE A 53 1.09 -2.36 -1.98
N ALA A 54 1.98 -3.34 -2.07
CA ALA A 54 1.61 -4.76 -2.07
C ALA A 54 0.89 -5.17 -0.78
N LEU A 55 1.32 -4.65 0.36
CA LEU A 55 0.67 -4.90 1.65
C LEU A 55 -0.74 -4.31 1.71
N MET A 56 -0.92 -3.05 1.26
CA MET A 56 -2.24 -2.42 1.19
C MET A 56 -3.20 -3.23 0.31
N LEU A 57 -2.75 -3.66 -0.88
CA LEU A 57 -3.53 -4.51 -1.78
C LEU A 57 -3.94 -5.83 -1.11
N THR A 58 -3.01 -6.46 -0.40
CA THR A 58 -3.27 -7.70 0.33
C THR A 58 -4.36 -7.50 1.39
N ILE A 59 -4.28 -6.44 2.19
CA ILE A 59 -5.26 -6.14 3.24
C ILE A 59 -6.63 -5.82 2.64
N ILE A 60 -6.68 -5.02 1.57
CA ILE A 60 -7.91 -4.75 0.83
C ILE A 60 -8.55 -6.06 0.37
N ARG A 61 -7.75 -6.97 -0.21
CA ARG A 61 -8.24 -8.28 -0.66
C ARG A 61 -8.74 -9.14 0.49
N GLN A 62 -8.03 -9.18 1.62
CA GLN A 62 -8.45 -9.89 2.83
C GLN A 62 -9.80 -9.38 3.33
N LYS A 63 -9.98 -8.06 3.44
CA LYS A 63 -11.25 -7.45 3.85
C LYS A 63 -12.38 -7.79 2.87
N HIS A 64 -12.12 -7.78 1.56
CA HIS A 64 -13.10 -8.20 0.55
C HIS A 64 -13.50 -9.68 0.67
N LEU A 65 -12.55 -10.58 0.94
CA LEU A 65 -12.84 -12.00 1.14
C LEU A 65 -13.62 -12.26 2.44
N ALA A 66 -13.32 -11.53 3.51
CA ALA A 66 -14.07 -11.62 4.76
C ALA A 66 -15.54 -11.22 4.56
N LEU A 67 -15.79 -10.07 3.89
CA LEU A 67 -17.14 -9.61 3.53
C LEU A 67 -17.87 -10.60 2.61
N GLY A 68 -17.16 -11.27 1.71
CA GLY A 68 -17.72 -12.28 0.82
C GLY A 68 -18.14 -13.55 1.56
N LYS A 69 -17.36 -14.00 2.56
CA LYS A 69 -17.69 -15.18 3.37
C LYS A 69 -18.96 -14.98 4.21
N GLU A 70 -19.15 -13.80 4.80
CA GLU A 70 -20.34 -13.48 5.61
C GLU A 70 -21.66 -13.54 4.81
N ARG A 71 -21.60 -13.31 3.49
CA ARG A 71 -22.78 -13.36 2.61
C ARG A 71 -23.18 -14.77 2.17
N VAL A 72 -22.28 -15.74 2.28
CA VAL A 72 -22.51 -17.13 1.84
C VAL A 72 -23.00 -18.01 3.01
N THR A 73 -22.79 -17.57 4.25
CA THR A 73 -23.18 -18.29 5.48
C THR A 73 -24.49 -17.82 6.11
N LYS A 74 -25.21 -16.87 5.48
CA LYS A 74 -26.57 -16.43 5.86
C LYS A 74 -27.56 -16.92 4.81
#